data_AF-A0A7K8SYT0-F1
#
_entry.id   AF-A0A7K8SYT0-F1
#
_cell.length_a   1.000
_cell.length_b   1.000
_cell.length_c   1.000
_cell.angle_alpha   90.00
_cell.angle_beta   90.00
_cell.angle_gamma   90.00
#
_symmetry.space_group_name_H-M   'P 1'
#
loop_
_entity.id
_entity.type
_entity.pdbx_description
1 polymer ?
#
loop_
_entity_poly.entity_id
_entity_poly.type
_entity_poly.pdbx_seq_one_letter_code
_entity_poly.pdbx_strand_id
1 'polypeptide(L)'
;MFCRMHLAPFASSSLATRLGTVRTLWPHAETIFTELQQEMEKAREFMSSFEQLLTNQGAAAALERAPSTSAALTQGSGEGFAVCQDVKNFAPEQLSVKVVGRKVVLVGQKETQSTDEKGSFSYKYEVLKREWDVPEEVDAEALTCSLSKEGQLRIEAPRLALPAASERNVPIQVRPAVPQPGPASEDGA
;
A
#
# COMPACT_ATOMS: atom_id res chain seq x y z
N MET A 1 40.40 -33.69 -42.41
CA MET A 1 39.95 -34.92 -43.09
C MET A 1 38.92 -35.61 -42.20
N PHE A 2 37.80 -35.96 -42.81
CA PHE A 2 36.61 -36.55 -42.20
C PHE A 2 36.81 -38.02 -41.83
N CYS A 3 36.27 -38.46 -40.69
CA CYS A 3 35.79 -39.83 -40.45
C CYS A 3 34.66 -39.72 -39.40
N ARG A 4 33.39 -39.57 -39.78
CA ARG A 4 32.49 -40.59 -40.37
C ARG A 4 32.35 -41.82 -39.47
N MET A 5 31.67 -41.66 -38.34
CA MET A 5 31.17 -42.81 -37.57
C MET A 5 29.74 -43.11 -38.05
N HIS A 6 29.59 -44.36 -38.47
CA HIS A 6 28.41 -44.95 -39.08
C HIS A 6 27.24 -45.04 -38.09
N LEU A 7 26.07 -44.56 -38.52
CA LEU A 7 24.77 -45.04 -38.04
C LEU A 7 24.51 -46.42 -38.63
N ALA A 8 24.11 -47.38 -37.78
CA ALA A 8 23.08 -48.42 -37.98
C ALA A 8 23.16 -49.45 -36.83
N PRO A 9 22.15 -50.32 -36.65
CA PRO A 9 20.79 -49.98 -36.23
C PRO A 9 20.42 -50.71 -34.93
N PHE A 10 19.28 -50.33 -34.37
CA PHE A 10 18.60 -51.04 -33.30
C PHE A 10 18.53 -52.55 -33.59
N ALA A 11 19.19 -53.35 -32.75
CA ALA A 11 18.92 -54.76 -32.63
C ALA A 11 18.22 -54.98 -31.29
N SER A 12 16.92 -55.26 -31.39
CA SER A 12 16.12 -55.88 -30.35
C SER A 12 16.82 -57.15 -29.87
N SER A 13 17.13 -57.23 -28.58
CA SER A 13 17.16 -58.52 -27.89
C SER A 13 17.07 -58.32 -26.38
N SER A 14 16.05 -58.96 -25.83
CA SER A 14 15.74 -59.09 -24.42
C SER A 14 16.91 -59.66 -23.64
N LEU A 15 17.49 -58.86 -22.75
CA LEU A 15 18.21 -59.36 -21.58
C LEU A 15 17.71 -58.60 -20.35
N ALA A 16 16.50 -58.98 -19.93
CA ALA A 16 16.17 -58.90 -18.53
C ALA A 16 17.11 -59.84 -17.78
N THR A 17 17.76 -59.28 -16.76
CA THR A 17 18.06 -59.85 -15.44
C THR A 17 19.51 -59.54 -15.07
N ARG A 18 19.65 -58.81 -13.95
CA ARG A 18 20.87 -58.42 -13.21
C ARG A 18 21.41 -57.02 -13.47
N LEU A 19 20.67 -56.02 -13.01
CA LEU A 19 21.23 -54.95 -12.17
C LEU A 19 20.22 -54.65 -11.06
N GLY A 20 20.75 -54.55 -9.83
CA GLY A 20 19.98 -54.53 -8.59
C GLY A 20 19.16 -53.26 -8.40
N THR A 21 18.29 -53.35 -7.40
CA THR A 21 17.30 -52.36 -6.99
C THR A 21 17.95 -51.03 -6.57
N VAL A 22 18.30 -50.17 -7.52
CA VAL A 22 18.41 -48.73 -7.23
C VAL A 22 16.99 -48.24 -7.03
N ARG A 23 16.58 -48.16 -5.76
CA ARG A 23 15.34 -47.47 -5.39
C ARG A 23 15.49 -46.02 -5.79
N THR A 24 14.81 -45.62 -6.86
CA THR A 24 14.47 -44.22 -7.13
C THR A 24 13.61 -43.73 -5.96
N LEU A 25 14.23 -43.16 -4.94
CA LEU A 25 13.55 -42.56 -3.78
C LEU A 25 13.03 -41.14 -4.07
N TRP A 26 12.98 -40.74 -5.35
CA TRP A 26 12.34 -39.50 -5.76
C TRP A 26 11.01 -39.83 -6.45
N PRO A 27 9.86 -39.31 -5.97
CA PRO A 27 8.61 -39.44 -6.70
C PRO A 27 8.75 -38.75 -8.06
N HIS A 28 8.17 -39.35 -9.11
CA HIS A 28 8.23 -38.82 -10.48
C HIS A 28 7.90 -37.31 -10.49
N ALA A 29 8.69 -36.51 -11.20
CA ALA A 29 8.54 -35.05 -11.24
C ALA A 29 7.11 -34.58 -11.60
N GLU A 30 6.37 -35.42 -12.31
CA GLU A 30 4.95 -35.24 -12.67
C GLU A 30 4.04 -35.03 -11.45
N THR A 31 4.20 -35.78 -10.35
CA THR A 31 3.29 -35.66 -9.19
C THR A 31 3.54 -34.40 -8.37
N ILE A 32 4.80 -33.94 -8.29
CA ILE A 32 5.14 -32.72 -7.54
C ILE A 32 4.58 -31.49 -8.26
N PHE A 33 4.65 -31.46 -9.60
CA PHE A 33 4.16 -30.33 -10.37
C PHE A 33 2.64 -30.26 -10.39
N THR A 34 1.94 -31.40 -10.51
CA THR A 34 0.47 -31.41 -10.48
C THR A 34 -0.10 -30.99 -9.13
N GLU A 35 0.51 -31.42 -8.02
CA GLU A 35 0.08 -31.04 -6.67
C GLU A 35 0.26 -29.53 -6.44
N LEU A 36 1.40 -28.97 -6.87
CA LEU A 36 1.68 -27.55 -6.75
C LEU A 36 0.76 -26.70 -7.64
N GLN A 37 0.51 -27.12 -8.88
CA GLN A 37 -0.43 -26.43 -9.76
C GLN A 37 -1.86 -26.48 -9.19
N GLN A 38 -2.29 -27.61 -8.65
CA GLN A 38 -3.60 -27.75 -8.04
C GLN A 38 -3.75 -26.84 -6.81
N GLU A 39 -2.72 -26.74 -5.96
CA GLU A 39 -2.72 -25.79 -4.85
C GLU A 39 -2.79 -24.34 -5.33
N MET A 40 -2.11 -23.98 -6.42
CA MET A 40 -2.20 -22.64 -7.01
C MET A 40 -3.58 -22.35 -7.62
N GLU A 41 -4.21 -23.33 -8.27
CA GLU A 41 -5.57 -23.18 -8.82
C GLU A 41 -6.61 -23.04 -7.71
N LYS A 42 -6.47 -23.84 -6.65
CA LYS A 42 -7.32 -23.75 -5.46
C LYS A 42 -7.13 -22.43 -4.72
N ALA A 43 -5.88 -21.93 -4.61
CA ALA A 43 -5.60 -20.62 -4.05
C ALA A 43 -6.20 -19.49 -4.92
N ARG A 44 -6.12 -19.61 -6.25
CA ARG A 44 -6.73 -18.67 -7.20
C ARG A 44 -8.26 -18.64 -7.05
N GLU A 45 -8.89 -19.79 -6.92
CA GLU A 45 -10.34 -19.90 -6.70
C GLU A 45 -10.75 -19.35 -5.33
N PHE A 46 -9.97 -19.62 -4.28
CA PHE A 46 -10.20 -19.05 -2.96
C PHE A 46 -10.14 -17.52 -2.97
N MET A 47 -9.10 -16.95 -3.61
CA MET A 47 -8.95 -15.51 -3.75
C MET A 47 -10.06 -14.89 -4.63
N SER A 48 -10.47 -15.57 -5.70
CA SER A 48 -11.60 -15.15 -6.54
C SER A 48 -12.94 -15.18 -5.80
N SER A 49 -13.16 -16.20 -4.96
CA SER A 49 -14.34 -16.33 -4.09
C SER A 49 -14.36 -15.22 -3.04
N PHE A 50 -13.20 -14.91 -2.47
CA PHE A 50 -13.04 -13.79 -1.54
C PHE A 50 -13.30 -12.43 -2.21
N GLU A 51 -12.83 -12.21 -3.44
CA GLU A 51 -13.14 -10.99 -4.19
C GLU A 51 -14.62 -10.90 -4.60
N GLN A 52 -15.27 -12.02 -4.93
CA GLN A 52 -16.72 -12.05 -5.14
C GLN A 52 -17.51 -11.74 -3.87
N LEU A 53 -17.05 -12.19 -2.70
CA LEU A 53 -17.64 -11.85 -1.41
C LEU A 53 -17.50 -10.35 -1.07
N LEU A 54 -16.37 -9.74 -1.44
CA LEU A 54 -16.14 -8.30 -1.31
C LEU A 54 -17.00 -7.49 -2.30
N THR A 55 -17.21 -7.99 -3.50
CA THR A 55 -17.97 -7.31 -4.56
C THR A 55 -19.49 -7.42 -4.37
N ASN A 56 -19.98 -8.53 -3.82
CA ASN A 56 -21.41 -8.76 -3.61
C ASN A 56 -21.96 -8.13 -2.31
N GLN A 57 -21.09 -7.80 -1.34
CA GLN A 57 -21.45 -7.03 -0.15
C GLN A 57 -21.43 -5.51 -0.39
N GLY A 58 -21.92 -5.09 -1.56
CA GLY A 58 -22.33 -3.72 -1.84
C GLY A 58 -23.77 -3.46 -1.40
N ALA A 59 -24.09 -3.66 -0.11
CA ALA A 59 -25.17 -2.96 0.62
C ALA A 59 -25.33 -3.49 2.07
N ALA A 60 -25.08 -2.59 3.03
CA ALA A 60 -25.54 -2.58 4.43
C ALA A 60 -24.81 -3.42 5.52
N ALA A 61 -24.21 -2.65 6.45
CA ALA A 61 -23.97 -2.89 7.89
C ALA A 61 -22.76 -3.72 8.38
N ALA A 62 -21.67 -3.00 8.62
CA ALA A 62 -20.80 -2.97 9.82
C ALA A 62 -20.74 -4.19 10.78
N LEU A 63 -19.53 -4.79 10.87
CA LEU A 63 -18.87 -5.10 12.15
C LEU A 63 -17.33 -5.14 12.00
N GLU A 64 -16.72 -4.00 12.29
CA GLU A 64 -15.49 -3.80 13.09
C GLU A 64 -14.38 -4.88 13.07
N ARG A 65 -13.40 -4.66 12.19
CA ARG A 65 -12.01 -4.45 12.63
C ARG A 65 -11.37 -3.44 11.68
N ALA A 66 -11.64 -2.17 11.94
CA ALA A 66 -10.82 -1.11 11.36
C ALA A 66 -9.37 -1.34 11.85
N PRO A 67 -8.36 -1.44 10.96
CA PRO A 67 -7.01 -1.14 11.37
C PRO A 67 -7.05 0.32 11.82
N SER A 68 -6.74 0.56 13.10
CA SER A 68 -6.81 1.82 13.81
C SER A 68 -6.71 3.00 12.87
N THR A 69 -7.86 3.67 12.72
CA THR A 69 -8.06 4.92 12.00
C THR A 69 -6.85 5.84 12.19
N SER A 70 -6.04 5.97 11.14
CA SER A 70 -5.22 7.17 10.95
C SER A 70 -6.22 8.30 10.69
N ALA A 71 -6.67 8.93 11.77
CA ALA A 71 -7.28 10.23 11.66
C ALA A 71 -6.12 11.17 11.28
N ALA A 72 -6.13 11.64 10.03
CA ALA A 72 -5.51 12.92 9.72
C ALA A 72 -6.32 13.95 10.51
N LEU A 73 -5.95 14.16 11.77
CA LEU A 73 -6.49 15.27 12.55
C LEU A 73 -5.82 16.51 11.99
N THR A 74 -6.42 17.09 10.95
CA THR A 74 -6.35 18.53 10.76
C THR A 74 -7.06 19.15 11.96
N GLN A 75 -6.42 19.17 13.13
CA GLN A 75 -6.95 19.91 14.28
C GLN A 75 -6.92 21.37 13.87
N GLY A 76 -8.08 21.86 13.45
CA GLY A 76 -8.32 23.27 13.16
C GLY A 76 -8.12 24.07 14.44
N SER A 77 -6.89 24.54 14.66
CA SER A 77 -6.55 25.63 15.56
C SER A 77 -5.10 26.04 15.34
N GLY A 78 -4.76 26.52 14.14
CA GLY A 78 -3.47 27.18 13.88
C GLY A 78 -2.19 26.32 13.96
N GLU A 79 -2.26 25.08 14.42
CA GLU A 79 -1.15 24.13 14.41
C GLU A 79 -1.05 23.46 13.03
N GLY A 80 0.16 23.17 12.57
CA GLY A 80 0.46 22.78 11.19
C GLY A 80 -0.06 21.40 10.78
N PHE A 81 0.75 20.66 10.02
CA PHE A 81 0.45 19.28 9.63
C PHE A 81 0.86 18.32 10.75
N ALA A 82 0.01 17.37 11.11
CA ALA A 82 0.36 16.29 12.02
C ALA A 82 -0.42 15.01 11.69
N VAL A 83 0.29 13.88 11.63
CA VAL A 83 -0.29 12.55 11.45
C VAL A 83 0.35 11.56 12.42
N CYS A 84 -0.46 10.62 12.91
CA CYS A 84 -0.01 9.52 13.76
C CYS A 84 -0.35 8.19 13.08
N GLN A 85 0.59 7.24 13.08
CA GLN A 85 0.44 5.93 12.46
C GLN A 85 1.01 4.84 13.37
N ASP A 86 0.20 3.80 13.63
CA ASP A 86 0.66 2.59 14.33
C ASP A 86 1.57 1.80 13.40
N VAL A 87 2.80 1.55 13.87
CA VAL A 87 3.87 0.83 13.18
C VAL A 87 4.51 -0.24 14.06
N LYS A 88 3.85 -0.69 15.13
CA LYS A 88 4.42 -1.60 16.15
C LYS A 88 4.99 -2.92 15.64
N ASN A 89 4.58 -3.35 14.44
CA ASN A 89 5.07 -4.58 13.82
C ASN A 89 6.43 -4.42 13.12
N PHE A 90 6.91 -3.19 12.95
CA PHE A 90 8.14 -2.83 12.24
C PHE A 90 9.16 -2.21 13.20
N ALA A 91 10.42 -2.58 13.03
CA ALA A 91 11.53 -1.91 13.72
C ALA A 91 11.79 -0.52 13.09
N PRO A 92 12.38 0.44 13.82
CA PRO A 92 12.69 1.77 13.28
C PRO A 92 13.50 1.73 11.98
N GLU A 93 14.42 0.77 11.85
CA GLU A 93 15.32 0.60 10.70
C GLU A 93 14.59 0.05 9.46
N GLN A 94 13.40 -0.54 9.67
CA GLN A 94 12.53 -1.08 8.64
C GLN A 94 11.57 -0.04 8.07
N LEU A 95 11.53 1.16 8.65
CA LEU A 95 10.65 2.26 8.28
C LEU A 95 11.41 3.34 7.50
N SER A 96 10.74 3.94 6.53
CA SER A 96 11.24 5.08 5.77
C SER A 96 10.12 6.08 5.55
N VAL A 97 10.35 7.32 5.97
CA VAL A 97 9.47 8.45 5.67
C VAL A 97 10.17 9.33 4.64
N LYS A 98 9.46 9.68 3.57
CA LYS A 98 9.96 10.54 2.51
C LYS A 98 8.91 11.54 2.10
N VAL A 99 9.34 12.73 1.70
CA VAL A 99 8.49 13.70 1.04
C VAL A 99 8.72 13.59 -0.47
N VAL A 100 7.64 13.38 -1.22
CA VAL A 100 7.66 13.31 -2.69
C VAL A 100 6.66 14.33 -3.21
N GLY A 101 7.17 15.45 -3.74
CA GLY A 101 6.33 16.59 -4.10
C GLY A 101 5.64 17.19 -2.86
N ARG A 102 4.30 17.13 -2.83
CA ARG A 102 3.46 17.56 -1.69
C ARG A 102 2.83 16.38 -0.94
N LYS A 103 3.45 15.20 -0.99
CA LYS A 103 2.99 14.01 -0.27
C LYS A 103 4.05 13.51 0.70
N VAL A 104 3.63 13.11 1.89
CA VAL A 104 4.44 12.33 2.82
C VAL A 104 4.14 10.87 2.57
N VAL A 105 5.19 10.09 2.31
CA VAL A 105 5.12 8.66 2.04
C VAL A 105 5.86 7.92 3.13
N LEU A 106 5.14 7.09 3.88
CA LEU A 106 5.69 6.13 4.83
C LEU A 106 5.73 4.74 4.19
N VAL A 107 6.90 4.12 4.22
CA VAL A 107 7.11 2.74 3.79
C VAL A 107 7.72 1.94 4.93
N GLY A 108 7.12 0.80 5.27
CA GLY A 108 7.69 -0.20 6.16
C GLY A 108 7.95 -1.49 5.41
N GLN A 109 9.12 -2.11 5.59
CA GLN A 109 9.46 -3.39 4.97
C GLN A 109 10.15 -4.30 5.97
N LYS A 110 9.57 -5.47 6.24
CA LYS A 110 10.09 -6.42 7.21
C LYS A 110 10.18 -7.80 6.59
N GLU A 111 11.36 -8.39 6.70
CA GLU A 111 11.61 -9.79 6.38
C GLU A 111 11.74 -10.58 7.69
N THR A 112 11.14 -11.76 7.75
CA THR A 112 11.29 -12.67 8.89
C THR A 112 11.50 -14.08 8.38
N GLN A 113 12.59 -14.69 8.84
CA GLN A 113 12.91 -16.08 8.58
C GLN A 113 12.79 -16.84 9.90
N SER A 114 12.10 -17.98 9.87
CA SER A 114 11.95 -18.85 11.02
C SER A 114 12.17 -20.29 10.60
N THR A 115 12.97 -21.02 11.36
CA THR A 115 13.16 -22.45 11.19
C THR A 115 12.59 -23.15 12.42
N ASP A 116 11.66 -24.06 12.19
CA ASP A 116 11.07 -24.87 13.25
C ASP A 116 12.07 -25.95 13.71
N GLU A 117 11.87 -26.50 14.91
CA GLU A 117 12.70 -27.58 15.49
C GLU A 117 12.73 -28.83 14.60
N LYS A 118 11.69 -29.00 13.76
CA LYS A 118 11.56 -30.10 12.79
C LYS A 118 12.24 -29.83 11.44
N GLY A 119 12.92 -28.69 11.29
CA GLY A 119 13.63 -28.30 10.08
C GLY A 119 12.79 -27.58 9.02
N SER A 120 11.53 -27.26 9.31
CA SER A 120 10.68 -26.48 8.41
C SER A 120 11.12 -25.03 8.37
N PHE A 121 11.51 -24.54 7.20
CA PHE A 121 11.84 -23.13 6.97
C PHE A 121 10.59 -22.36 6.54
N SER A 122 10.35 -21.20 7.14
CA SER A 122 9.32 -20.25 6.75
C SER A 122 9.92 -18.87 6.54
N TYR A 123 9.53 -18.23 5.45
CA TYR A 123 9.92 -16.88 5.08
C TYR A 123 8.67 -16.00 4.99
N LYS A 124 8.70 -14.83 5.62
CA LYS A 124 7.61 -13.85 5.59
C LYS A 124 8.18 -12.49 5.20
N TYR A 125 7.52 -11.82 4.24
CA TYR A 125 7.83 -10.45 3.85
C TYR A 125 6.58 -9.58 4.04
N GLU A 126 6.68 -8.57 4.90
CA GLU A 126 5.59 -7.66 5.26
C GLU A 126 5.89 -6.25 4.76
N VAL A 127 4.90 -5.61 4.14
CA VAL A 127 5.03 -4.25 3.61
C VAL A 127 3.90 -3.37 4.11
N LEU A 128 4.26 -2.19 4.63
CA LEU A 128 3.34 -1.09 4.93
C LEU A 128 3.62 0.05 3.95
N LYS A 129 2.56 0.60 3.34
CA LYS A 129 2.65 1.85 2.57
C LYS A 129 1.52 2.77 2.98
N ARG A 130 1.85 4.01 3.33
CA ARG A 130 0.89 5.07 3.65
C ARG A 130 1.34 6.37 3.04
N GLU A 131 0.36 7.12 2.55
CA GLU A 131 0.59 8.42 1.91
C GLU A 131 -0.40 9.43 2.46
N TRP A 132 0.07 10.65 2.69
CA TRP A 132 -0.74 11.78 3.12
C TRP A 132 -0.40 13.01 2.29
N ASP A 133 -1.43 13.73 1.85
CA ASP A 133 -1.28 15.03 1.19
C ASP A 133 -0.92 16.11 2.20
N VAL A 134 0.05 16.94 1.85
CA VAL A 134 0.53 18.07 2.66
C VAL A 134 -0.07 19.37 2.08
N PRO A 135 -1.01 20.03 2.79
CA PRO A 135 -1.63 21.29 2.35
C PRO A 135 -0.60 22.37 2.08
N GLU A 136 -0.79 23.21 1.05
CA GLU A 136 0.20 24.21 0.59
C GLU A 136 0.69 25.14 1.70
N GLU A 137 -0.18 25.48 2.65
CA GLU A 137 0.14 26.33 3.79
C GLU A 137 1.15 25.72 4.78
N VAL A 138 1.53 24.45 4.65
CA VAL A 138 2.47 23.75 5.54
C VAL A 138 3.88 23.78 4.96
N ASP A 139 4.85 24.02 5.83
CA ASP A 139 6.28 23.95 5.52
C ASP A 139 6.73 22.48 5.49
N ALA A 140 6.80 21.90 4.30
CA ALA A 140 7.22 20.51 4.12
C ALA A 140 8.72 20.28 4.37
N GLU A 141 9.55 21.33 4.34
CA GLU A 141 10.99 21.22 4.59
C GLU A 141 11.29 21.13 6.09
N ALA A 142 10.46 21.78 6.91
CA ALA A 142 10.53 21.72 8.36
C ALA A 142 9.82 20.49 8.97
N LEU A 143 9.56 19.45 8.16
CA LEU A 143 8.90 18.23 8.61
C LEU A 143 9.79 17.41 9.52
N THR A 144 9.24 16.98 10.65
CA THR A 144 9.89 16.13 11.64
C THR A 144 9.14 14.82 11.79
N CYS A 145 9.85 13.80 12.23
CA CYS A 145 9.32 12.46 12.45
C CYS A 145 9.88 11.91 13.76
N SER A 146 9.01 11.32 14.58
CA SER A 146 9.37 10.68 15.84
C SER A 146 8.61 9.36 16.01
N LEU A 147 9.23 8.39 16.68
CA LEU A 147 8.65 7.08 16.95
C LEU A 147 8.63 6.84 18.46
N SER A 148 7.44 6.56 19.01
CA SER A 148 7.29 6.23 20.43
C SER A 148 7.69 4.77 20.72
N LYS A 149 7.94 4.45 21.99
CA LYS A 149 8.29 3.08 22.42
C LYS A 149 7.15 2.08 22.20
N GLU A 150 5.91 2.58 22.16
CA GLU A 150 4.68 1.83 21.92
C GLU A 150 4.42 1.59 20.43
N GLY A 151 5.31 2.05 19.55
CA GLY A 151 5.20 1.85 18.10
C GLY A 151 4.27 2.85 17.41
N GLN A 152 4.07 4.04 17.98
CA GLN A 152 3.35 5.14 17.32
C GLN A 152 4.33 6.06 16.61
N LEU A 153 4.26 6.11 15.28
CA LEU A 153 4.99 7.07 14.46
C LEU A 153 4.20 8.37 14.38
N ARG A 154 4.80 9.49 14.77
CA ARG A 154 4.25 10.83 14.57
C ARG A 154 5.08 11.58 13.54
N ILE A 155 4.40 12.13 12.54
CA ILE A 155 4.99 12.99 11.52
C ILE A 155 4.30 14.34 11.62
N GLU A 156 5.07 15.42 11.77
CA GLU A 156 4.52 16.76 11.96
C GLU A 156 5.35 17.82 11.25
N ALA A 157 4.72 18.92 10.89
CA ALA A 157 5.38 20.05 10.23
C ALA A 157 4.65 21.36 10.56
N PRO A 158 5.37 22.46 10.82
CA PRO A 158 4.75 23.74 11.10
C PRO A 158 4.09 24.34 9.86
N ARG A 159 3.17 25.29 10.08
CA ARG A 159 2.63 26.12 9.01
C ARG A 159 3.70 27.10 8.52
N LEU A 160 3.72 27.39 7.23
CA LEU A 160 4.56 28.46 6.66
C LEU A 160 4.25 29.78 7.39
N ALA A 161 5.31 30.47 7.80
CA ALA A 161 5.17 31.77 8.45
C ALA A 161 4.49 32.74 7.48
N LEU A 162 3.32 33.25 7.85
CA LEU A 162 2.72 34.35 7.12
C LEU A 162 3.61 35.59 7.30
N PRO A 163 3.92 36.34 6.24
CA PRO A 163 4.62 37.61 6.38
C PRO A 163 3.83 38.50 7.36
N ALA A 164 4.54 39.23 8.22
CA ALA A 164 3.94 40.10 9.23
C ALA A 164 2.86 40.97 8.57
N ALA A 165 1.60 40.78 8.97
CA ALA A 165 0.49 41.51 8.40
C ALA A 165 0.67 42.99 8.73
N SER A 166 1.10 43.78 7.74
CA SER A 166 1.13 45.23 7.87
C SER A 166 -0.31 45.72 7.99
N GLU A 167 -0.65 46.33 9.12
CA GLU A 167 -1.95 46.99 9.28
C GLU A 167 -2.11 48.06 8.20
N ARG A 168 -3.20 47.98 7.43
CA ARG A 168 -3.54 49.01 6.43
C ARG A 168 -4.95 49.51 6.69
N ASN A 169 -5.10 50.83 6.70
CA ASN A 169 -6.41 51.47 6.77
C ASN A 169 -7.17 51.19 5.47
N VAL A 170 -8.33 50.53 5.56
CA VAL A 170 -9.22 50.28 4.42
C VAL A 170 -10.34 51.31 4.47
N PRO A 171 -10.38 52.31 3.55
CA PRO A 171 -11.40 53.35 3.60
C PRO A 171 -12.78 52.78 3.24
N ILE A 172 -13.78 53.11 4.05
CA ILE A 172 -15.18 52.72 3.82
C ILE A 172 -15.76 53.65 2.76
N GLN A 173 -16.06 53.12 1.58
CA GLN A 173 -16.81 53.86 0.55
C GLN A 173 -18.31 53.68 0.76
N VAL A 174 -19.00 54.76 1.13
CA VAL A 174 -20.46 54.81 1.11
C VAL A 174 -20.91 55.00 -0.34
N ARG A 175 -21.45 53.96 -0.97
CA ARG A 175 -22.14 54.12 -2.26
C ARG A 175 -23.54 54.68 -2.01
N PRO A 176 -23.95 55.74 -2.73
CA PRO A 176 -25.36 56.12 -2.78
C PRO A 176 -26.16 54.93 -3.31
N ALA A 177 -27.26 54.59 -2.64
CA ALA A 177 -28.22 53.64 -3.15
C ALA A 177 -28.77 54.21 -4.47
N VAL A 178 -28.43 53.56 -5.59
CA VAL A 178 -28.97 53.93 -6.91
C VAL A 178 -30.50 53.90 -6.80
N PRO A 179 -31.19 55.03 -7.05
CA PRO A 179 -32.64 55.01 -7.16
C PRO A 179 -32.99 54.09 -8.32
N GLN A 180 -33.60 52.95 -8.01
CA GLN A 180 -34.21 52.09 -9.03
C GLN A 180 -35.29 52.95 -9.73
N PRO A 181 -35.26 53.11 -11.07
CA PRO A 181 -36.32 53.79 -11.78
C PRO A 181 -37.62 53.02 -11.49
N GLY A 182 -38.55 53.67 -10.79
CA GLY A 182 -39.88 53.11 -10.55
C GLY A 182 -40.58 52.82 -11.87
N PRO A 183 -41.45 51.79 -11.93
CA PRO A 183 -42.15 51.43 -13.16
C PRO A 183 -42.93 52.64 -13.67
N ALA A 184 -42.56 53.10 -14.86
CA ALA A 184 -43.28 54.13 -15.58
C ALA A 184 -44.74 53.69 -15.69
N SER A 185 -45.63 54.48 -15.10
CA SER A 185 -47.06 54.31 -15.29
C SER A 185 -47.36 54.72 -16.73
N GLU A 186 -47.57 53.74 -17.60
CA GLU A 186 -48.17 53.94 -18.91
C GLU A 186 -49.65 54.28 -18.71
N ASP A 187 -49.94 55.58 -18.76
CA ASP A 187 -51.29 56.11 -18.90
C ASP A 187 -51.59 56.21 -20.39
N GLY A 188 -52.58 55.44 -20.87
CA GLY A 188 -52.89 55.29 -22.28
C GLY A 188 -54.36 54.97 -22.51
N ALA A 189 -55.14 56.04 -22.64
CA ALA A 189 -56.35 56.27 -23.46
C ALA A 189 -57.49 55.23 -23.46
#